data_AF-A0A7X0AL93-F1
#
_entry.id   AF-A0A7X0AL93-F1
#
_cell.length_a   1.000
_cell.length_b   1.000
_cell.length_c   1.000
_cell.angle_alpha   90.00
_cell.angle_beta   90.00
_cell.angle_gamma   90.00
#
_symmetry.space_group_name_H-M   'P 1'
#
loop_
_entity.id
_entity.type
_entity.pdbx_description
1 polymer ?
#
loop_
_entity_poly.entity_id
_entity_poly.type
_entity_poly.pdbx_seq_one_letter_code
_entity_poly.pdbx_strand_id
1 'polypeptide(L)'
;MKTLGLAIALIFISMNAVYAQQATPARAPLAPGQLDAVFLYGRAQAFHDIVQAQHCDQIDAQTVNTINQRLENARSQLEARFGAKAVPAGGQVPPQIAEHSCDAMTIDSYSNHMRELEQHLSRLGANS
;
A
#
# COMPACT_ATOMS: atom_id res chain seq x y z
N MET A 1 -64.33 42.04 23.08
CA MET A 1 -63.28 42.24 22.06
C MET A 1 -62.00 42.71 22.74
N LYS A 2 -60.97 41.87 22.82
CA LYS A 2 -59.54 42.20 22.66
C LYS A 2 -58.73 40.93 22.94
N THR A 3 -58.10 40.46 21.88
CA THR A 3 -57.14 39.36 21.79
C THR A 3 -55.84 39.72 22.52
N LEU A 4 -55.30 38.77 23.27
CA LEU A 4 -53.90 38.68 23.71
C LEU A 4 -53.67 37.17 23.86
N GLY A 5 -52.72 36.52 23.20
CA GLY A 5 -51.51 37.00 22.55
C GLY A 5 -50.50 35.90 22.78
N LEU A 6 -50.42 34.98 21.81
CA LEU A 6 -49.55 33.81 21.75
C LEU A 6 -48.07 34.25 21.72
N ALA A 7 -47.17 33.55 22.44
CA ALA A 7 -45.79 33.36 22.01
C ALA A 7 -45.10 32.24 22.80
N ILE A 8 -45.00 31.07 22.15
CA ILE A 8 -44.15 29.94 22.54
C ILE A 8 -42.72 30.29 22.11
N ALA A 9 -41.79 30.40 23.07
CA ALA A 9 -40.36 30.56 22.79
C ALA A 9 -39.67 29.20 22.90
N LEU A 10 -39.55 28.50 21.78
CA LEU A 10 -38.69 27.32 21.60
C LEU A 10 -37.22 27.79 21.55
N ILE A 11 -36.47 27.50 22.62
CA ILE A 11 -35.02 27.72 22.66
C ILE A 11 -34.33 26.54 21.98
N PHE A 12 -33.95 26.73 20.71
CA PHE A 12 -33.03 25.86 19.99
C PHE A 12 -31.59 26.24 20.35
N ILE A 13 -30.89 25.39 21.09
CA ILE A 13 -29.44 25.51 21.34
C ILE A 13 -28.73 24.74 20.21
N SER A 14 -28.33 25.45 19.16
CA SER A 14 -27.49 24.92 18.10
C SER A 14 -26.01 24.97 18.52
N MET A 15 -25.47 23.83 18.93
CA MET A 15 -24.02 23.61 19.02
C MET A 15 -23.47 23.46 17.60
N ASN A 16 -22.96 24.56 17.02
CA ASN A 16 -22.16 24.49 15.80
C ASN A 16 -20.69 24.21 16.19
N ALA A 17 -20.30 22.93 16.18
CA ALA A 17 -18.89 22.55 16.12
C ALA A 17 -18.41 22.72 14.68
N VAL A 18 -17.87 23.88 14.35
CA VAL A 18 -17.12 24.10 13.11
C VAL A 18 -15.75 23.42 13.27
N TYR A 19 -15.65 22.18 12.84
CA TYR A 19 -14.36 21.57 12.54
C TYR A 19 -13.87 22.19 11.23
N ALA A 20 -13.01 23.19 11.33
CA ALA A 20 -12.19 23.63 10.21
C ALA A 20 -11.32 22.44 9.78
N GLN A 21 -11.69 21.77 8.70
CA GLN A 21 -10.82 20.81 8.02
C GLN A 21 -9.58 21.57 7.55
N GLN A 22 -8.48 21.45 8.31
CA GLN A 22 -7.17 21.80 7.82
C GLN A 22 -6.91 20.91 6.60
N ALA A 23 -6.99 21.51 5.41
CA ALA A 23 -6.56 20.87 4.18
C ALA A 23 -5.10 20.46 4.36
N THR A 24 -4.86 19.16 4.57
CA THR A 24 -3.52 18.59 4.50
C THR A 24 -2.91 19.01 3.15
N PRO A 25 -1.69 19.54 3.10
CA PRO A 25 -1.06 19.93 1.85
C PRO A 25 -1.07 18.71 0.92
N ALA A 26 -1.77 18.84 -0.21
CA ALA A 26 -1.83 17.82 -1.23
C ALA A 26 -0.39 17.59 -1.71
N ARG A 27 0.17 16.42 -1.40
CA ARG A 27 1.49 16.04 -1.90
C ARG A 27 1.43 16.03 -3.43
N ALA A 28 2.45 16.59 -4.08
CA ALA A 28 2.55 16.54 -5.53
C ALA A 28 2.44 15.08 -5.99
N PRO A 29 1.60 14.77 -7.00
CA PRO A 29 1.51 13.42 -7.53
C PRO A 29 2.89 12.99 -8.05
N LEU A 30 3.23 11.73 -7.81
CA LEU A 30 4.46 11.10 -8.30
C LEU A 30 4.50 11.20 -9.84
N ALA A 31 5.69 11.44 -10.41
CA ALA A 31 5.84 11.55 -11.86
C ALA A 31 5.49 10.23 -12.58
N PRO A 32 5.11 10.24 -13.87
CA PRO A 32 4.58 9.05 -14.57
C PRO A 32 5.47 7.80 -14.65
N GLY A 33 6.77 7.85 -14.33
CA GLY A 33 7.62 6.65 -14.18
C GLY A 33 7.87 6.23 -12.72
N GLN A 34 7.52 7.08 -11.76
CA GLN A 34 7.66 6.82 -10.32
C GLN A 34 6.48 6.01 -9.79
N LEU A 35 5.27 6.27 -10.30
CA LEU A 35 4.07 5.49 -9.98
C LEU A 35 4.23 4.02 -10.37
N ASP A 36 4.81 3.76 -11.54
CA ASP A 36 4.98 2.40 -12.07
C ASP A 36 5.91 1.56 -11.19
N ALA A 37 7.07 2.09 -10.80
CA ALA A 37 8.01 1.36 -9.95
C ALA A 37 7.44 1.06 -8.55
N VAL A 38 6.73 2.03 -7.96
CA VAL A 38 6.05 1.87 -6.67
C VAL A 38 4.90 0.87 -6.77
N PHE A 39 4.14 0.88 -7.86
CA PHE A 39 3.07 -0.08 -8.12
C PHE A 39 3.62 -1.51 -8.28
N LEU A 40 4.67 -1.68 -9.08
CA LEU A 40 5.34 -2.97 -9.28
C LEU A 40 5.89 -3.52 -7.95
N TYR A 41 6.46 -2.65 -7.11
CA TYR A 41 6.88 -3.02 -5.77
C TYR A 41 5.71 -3.45 -4.90
N GLY A 42 4.63 -2.68 -4.86
CA GLY A 42 3.43 -3.03 -4.09
C GLY A 42 2.86 -4.38 -4.48
N ARG A 43 2.90 -4.73 -5.78
CA ARG A 43 2.51 -6.07 -6.26
C ARG A 43 3.47 -7.16 -5.76
N ALA A 44 4.78 -6.95 -5.86
CA ALA A 44 5.75 -7.92 -5.35
C ALA A 44 5.65 -8.10 -3.82
N GLN A 45 5.44 -7.01 -3.08
CA GLN A 45 5.19 -7.02 -1.64
C GLN A 45 3.91 -7.80 -1.29
N ALA A 46 2.83 -7.65 -2.06
CA ALA A 46 1.62 -8.43 -1.83
C ALA A 46 1.87 -9.94 -1.97
N PHE A 47 2.68 -10.36 -2.93
CA PHE A 47 3.08 -11.76 -3.05
C PHE A 47 4.02 -12.23 -1.94
N HIS A 48 4.94 -11.37 -1.47
CA HIS A 48 5.72 -11.66 -0.27
C HIS A 48 4.81 -11.96 0.93
N ASP A 49 3.79 -11.12 1.14
CA ASP A 49 2.87 -11.27 2.27
C ASP A 49 2.05 -12.57 2.13
N ILE A 50 1.62 -12.93 0.92
CA ILE A 50 0.94 -14.21 0.63
C ILE A 50 1.87 -15.40 0.90
N VAL A 51 3.09 -15.37 0.37
CA VAL A 51 4.10 -16.42 0.53
C VAL A 51 4.43 -16.66 2.01
N GLN A 52 4.50 -15.57 2.79
CA GLN A 52 4.69 -15.64 4.23
C GLN A 52 3.46 -16.22 4.95
N ALA A 53 2.26 -15.75 4.62
CA ALA A 53 1.01 -16.21 5.25
C ALA A 53 0.73 -17.69 5.00
N GLN A 54 1.07 -18.19 3.81
CA GLN A 54 0.87 -19.59 3.40
C GLN A 54 2.06 -20.51 3.74
N HIS A 55 3.08 -20.00 4.44
CA HIS A 55 4.27 -20.75 4.84
C HIS A 55 5.00 -21.47 3.68
N CYS A 56 5.15 -20.78 2.55
CA CYS A 56 5.80 -21.32 1.35
C CYS A 56 7.27 -21.71 1.54
N ASP A 57 7.92 -21.20 2.60
CA ASP A 57 9.27 -21.58 2.99
C ASP A 57 9.36 -23.08 3.38
N GLN A 58 8.26 -23.71 3.76
CA GLN A 58 8.19 -25.15 4.01
C GLN A 58 8.31 -26.00 2.74
N ILE A 59 8.06 -25.40 1.56
CA ILE A 59 8.17 -26.05 0.25
C ILE A 59 9.56 -25.81 -0.35
N ASP A 60 9.99 -24.54 -0.42
CA ASP A 60 11.28 -24.16 -0.97
C ASP A 60 11.84 -22.91 -0.26
N ALA A 61 12.42 -23.14 0.93
CA ALA A 61 13.03 -22.11 1.75
C ALA A 61 14.12 -21.33 0.99
N GLN A 62 14.92 -21.99 0.15
CA GLN A 62 16.03 -21.35 -0.54
C GLN A 62 15.54 -20.34 -1.57
N THR A 63 14.56 -20.72 -2.38
CA THR A 63 13.96 -19.83 -3.37
C THR A 63 13.25 -18.67 -2.69
N VAL A 64 12.42 -18.93 -1.67
CA VAL A 64 11.71 -17.87 -0.92
C VAL A 64 12.70 -16.87 -0.31
N ASN A 65 13.76 -17.33 0.35
CA ASN A 65 14.77 -16.45 0.94
C ASN A 65 15.50 -15.61 -0.11
N THR A 66 15.82 -16.21 -1.26
CA THR A 66 16.47 -15.49 -2.36
C THR A 66 15.58 -14.37 -2.90
N ILE A 67 14.29 -14.64 -3.08
CA ILE A 67 13.33 -13.64 -3.57
C ILE A 67 13.13 -12.52 -2.51
N ASN A 68 13.08 -12.87 -1.22
CA ASN A 68 12.96 -11.87 -0.14
C ASN A 68 14.15 -10.91 -0.09
N GLN A 69 15.38 -11.41 -0.27
CA GLN A 69 16.56 -10.55 -0.35
C GLN A 69 16.49 -9.60 -1.55
N ARG A 70 15.99 -10.09 -2.69
CA ARG A 70 15.77 -9.25 -3.88
C ARG A 70 14.73 -8.16 -3.62
N LEU A 71 13.64 -8.48 -2.90
CA LEU A 71 12.62 -7.51 -2.53
C LEU A 71 13.17 -6.41 -1.61
N GLU A 72 13.96 -6.77 -0.59
CA GLU A 72 14.60 -5.78 0.31
C GLU A 72 15.61 -4.88 -0.43
N ASN A 73 16.35 -5.44 -1.38
CA ASN A 73 17.24 -4.66 -2.25
C ASN A 73 16.43 -3.69 -3.14
N ALA A 74 15.30 -4.13 -3.68
CA ALA A 74 14.42 -3.27 -4.49
C ALA A 74 13.79 -2.17 -3.63
N ARG A 75 13.35 -2.49 -2.41
CA ARG A 75 12.87 -1.53 -1.41
C ARG A 75 13.92 -0.44 -1.18
N SER A 76 15.14 -0.82 -0.83
CA SER A 76 16.24 0.11 -0.57
C SER A 76 16.49 1.06 -1.76
N GLN A 77 16.43 0.55 -2.99
CA GLN A 77 16.56 1.37 -4.20
C GLN A 77 15.41 2.38 -4.36
N LEU A 78 14.18 1.96 -4.08
CA LEU A 78 13.00 2.83 -4.16
C LEU A 78 13.02 3.89 -3.06
N GLU A 79 13.37 3.53 -1.83
CA GLU A 79 13.50 4.47 -0.72
C GLU A 79 14.58 5.52 -1.01
N ALA A 80 15.71 5.11 -1.59
CA ALA A 80 16.78 6.04 -1.99
C ALA A 80 16.34 7.02 -3.09
N ARG A 81 15.47 6.58 -4.02
CA ARG A 81 15.03 7.40 -5.17
C ARG A 81 13.83 8.29 -4.86
N PHE A 82 12.87 7.77 -4.08
CA PHE A 82 11.55 8.38 -3.90
C PHE A 82 11.21 8.70 -2.44
N GLY A 83 12.07 8.29 -1.50
CA GLY A 83 11.86 8.42 -0.07
C GLY A 83 11.01 7.29 0.51
N ALA A 84 11.26 6.95 1.79
CA ALA A 84 10.60 5.83 2.47
C ALA A 84 9.06 5.90 2.49
N LYS A 85 8.48 7.11 2.45
CA LYS A 85 7.02 7.29 2.45
C LYS A 85 6.34 6.90 1.13
N ALA A 86 7.10 6.78 0.05
CA ALA A 86 6.57 6.38 -1.26
C ALA A 86 6.52 4.85 -1.42
N VAL A 87 7.24 4.10 -0.58
CA VAL A 87 7.26 2.63 -0.65
C VAL A 87 6.15 2.08 0.24
N PRO A 88 5.16 1.36 -0.32
CA PRO A 88 4.07 0.81 0.46
C PRO A 88 4.60 -0.23 1.46
N ALA A 89 4.08 -0.20 2.67
CA ALA A 89 4.32 -1.26 3.64
C ALA A 89 3.55 -2.54 3.24
N GLY A 90 3.98 -3.67 3.80
CA GLY A 90 3.21 -4.92 3.73
C GLY A 90 1.79 -4.74 4.26
N GLY A 91 0.88 -5.53 3.72
CA GLY A 91 -0.55 -5.47 4.02
C GLY A 91 -1.05 -6.71 4.74
N GLN A 92 -2.28 -6.62 5.25
CA GLN A 92 -2.97 -7.80 5.75
C GLN A 92 -3.47 -8.65 4.58
N VAL A 93 -3.03 -9.90 4.51
CA VAL A 93 -3.54 -10.87 3.54
C VAL A 93 -4.97 -11.26 3.95
N PRO A 94 -5.95 -11.22 3.03
CA PRO A 94 -7.30 -11.69 3.32
C PRO A 94 -7.30 -13.15 3.80
N PRO A 95 -8.15 -13.53 4.80
CA PRO A 95 -8.19 -14.89 5.34
C PRO A 95 -8.38 -15.96 4.26
N GLN A 96 -9.23 -15.68 3.27
CA GLN A 96 -9.47 -16.60 2.16
C GLN A 96 -8.24 -16.89 1.30
N ILE A 97 -7.17 -16.08 1.36
CA ILE A 97 -5.89 -16.36 0.69
C ILE A 97 -4.93 -17.01 1.68
N ALA A 98 -4.87 -16.48 2.92
CA ALA A 98 -3.94 -16.96 3.95
C ALA A 98 -4.22 -18.41 4.39
N GLU A 99 -5.48 -18.86 4.36
CA GLU A 99 -5.88 -20.21 4.76
C GLU A 99 -5.57 -21.29 3.70
N HIS A 100 -5.19 -20.89 2.47
CA HIS A 100 -4.75 -21.85 1.46
C HIS A 100 -3.32 -22.31 1.71
N SER A 101 -3.06 -23.60 1.47
CA SER A 101 -1.69 -24.12 1.45
C SER A 101 -0.91 -23.49 0.30
N CYS A 102 0.36 -23.19 0.53
CA CYS A 102 1.24 -22.75 -0.54
C CYS A 102 1.33 -23.80 -1.66
N ASP A 103 1.49 -23.33 -2.89
CA ASP A 103 1.87 -24.14 -4.04
C ASP A 103 3.07 -23.54 -4.78
N ALA A 104 3.66 -24.33 -5.69
CA ALA A 104 4.78 -23.87 -6.50
C ALA A 104 4.43 -22.64 -7.37
N MET A 105 3.17 -22.53 -7.80
CA MET A 105 2.70 -21.42 -8.65
C MET A 105 2.74 -20.08 -7.89
N THR A 106 2.51 -20.11 -6.58
CA THR A 106 2.59 -18.94 -5.70
C THR A 106 4.03 -18.43 -5.60
N ILE A 107 5.00 -19.34 -5.41
CA ILE A 107 6.43 -19.02 -5.37
C ILE A 107 6.90 -18.50 -6.74
N ASP A 108 6.47 -19.14 -7.84
CA ASP A 108 6.79 -18.72 -9.20
C ASP A 108 6.23 -17.33 -9.52
N SER A 109 5.00 -17.04 -9.10
CA SER A 109 4.36 -15.74 -9.28
C SER A 109 5.11 -14.64 -8.52
N TYR A 110 5.53 -14.92 -7.29
CA TYR A 110 6.37 -14.01 -6.52
C TYR A 110 7.70 -13.73 -7.23
N SER A 111 8.38 -14.78 -7.71
CA SER A 111 9.64 -14.65 -8.45
C SER A 111 9.50 -13.83 -9.74
N ASN A 112 8.41 -14.05 -10.48
CA ASN A 112 8.12 -13.35 -11.73
C ASN A 112 7.84 -11.85 -11.50
N HIS A 113 7.02 -11.50 -10.51
CA HIS A 113 6.77 -10.09 -10.19
C HIS A 113 8.01 -9.37 -9.66
N MET A 114 8.88 -10.08 -8.92
CA MET A 114 10.18 -9.53 -8.57
C MET A 114 11.07 -9.28 -9.79
N ARG A 115 11.06 -10.18 -10.78
CA ARG A 115 11.82 -9.98 -12.02
C ARG A 115 11.30 -8.77 -12.81
N GLU A 116 9.98 -8.59 -12.89
CA GLU A 116 9.37 -7.42 -13.54
C GLU A 116 9.79 -6.11 -12.88
N LEU A 117 9.77 -6.07 -11.54
CA LEU A 117 10.22 -4.92 -10.77
C LEU A 117 11.69 -4.61 -11.02
N GLU A 118 12.58 -5.61 -10.92
CA GLU A 118 14.02 -5.44 -11.15
C GLU A 118 14.32 -4.93 -12.56
N GLN A 119 13.65 -5.48 -13.57
CA GLN A 119 13.77 -5.01 -14.95
C GLN A 119 13.31 -3.57 -15.14
N HIS A 120 12.33 -3.11 -14.36
CA HIS A 120 11.87 -1.73 -14.39
C HIS A 120 12.88 -0.82 -13.67
N LEU A 121 13.35 -1.22 -12.49
CA LEU A 121 14.36 -0.48 -11.72
C LEU A 121 15.69 -0.32 -12.49
N SER A 122 16.12 -1.35 -13.23
CA SER A 122 17.33 -1.27 -14.05
C SER A 122 17.22 -0.22 -15.16
N ARG A 123 16.05 -0.13 -15.81
CA ARG A 123 15.77 0.88 -16.85
C ARG A 123 15.73 2.30 -16.28
N LEU A 124 15.22 2.47 -15.06
CA LEU A 124 15.25 3.75 -14.36
C LEU A 124 16.67 4.18 -13.94
N GLY A 125 17.64 3.26 -13.88
CA GLY A 125 19.03 3.55 -13.54
C GLY A 125 19.95 3.85 -14.73
N ALA A 126 19.51 3.59 -15.97
CA ALA A 126 20.36 3.75 -17.16
C ALA A 126 20.42 5.19 -17.72
N ASN A 127 19.61 6.11 -17.18
CA ASN A 127 19.51 7.51 -17.63
C ASN A 127 19.94 8.53 -16.54
N SER A 128 20.78 8.12 -15.60
CA SER A 128 21.37 9.00 -14.56
C SER A 128 22.77 9.43 -14.94
#